data_AF-A0A7Y8S2L2-F1
#
_entry.id   AF-A0A7Y8S2L2-F1
#
_cell.length_a   1.000
_cell.length_b   1.000
_cell.length_c   1.000
_cell.angle_alpha   90.00
_cell.angle_beta   90.00
_cell.angle_gamma   90.00
#
_symmetry.space_group_name_H-M   'P 1'
#
loop_
_entity.id
_entity.type
_entity.pdbx_description
1 polymer ?
#
loop_
_entity_poly.entity_id
_entity_poly.type
_entity_poly.pdbx_seq_one_letter_code
_entity_poly.pdbx_strand_id
1 'polypeptide(L)'
;MNIIERFIILLGTGVAPIITLIISLRQNFLEKKKDKQKGELANYNFTQNGNYNQMNVLIKNNTEQEKYFKLLYEIEMAEQKQHNLNKIAQKIEQYFIKFFILVVFIIASKNLYLNWKSHLNLFENSQNITLSLYNAFQSAGQVMIYMIFSLSFVLILSLLTSSSAKFSFRNISLWIYILIINIGNIYTLTLWKEKTLGKEFIELQKYSQQIEHSPTLNAILEYLLPTLILLQICAAFIVANHLTKLILVHKVYSPKTKRNVLISTIFLVSVPFIYRYFVVSP
;
A
#
# COMPACT_ATOMS: atom_id res chain seq x y z
N MET A 1 3.50 23.21 -6.08
CA MET A 1 4.01 22.03 -5.36
C MET A 1 5.48 22.25 -5.04
N ASN A 2 5.80 22.39 -3.76
CA ASN A 2 7.13 22.81 -3.27
C ASN A 2 8.13 21.64 -3.21
N ILE A 3 9.43 21.95 -3.11
CA ILE A 3 10.53 20.96 -3.11
C ILE A 3 10.38 19.90 -2.02
N ILE A 4 9.91 20.26 -0.81
CA ILE A 4 9.72 19.31 0.30
C ILE A 4 8.58 18.31 0.01
N GLU A 5 7.45 18.78 -0.51
CA GLU A 5 6.34 17.92 -0.93
C GLU A 5 6.76 17.02 -2.10
N ARG A 6 7.50 17.57 -3.07
CA ARG A 6 8.08 16.78 -4.18
C ARG A 6 9.02 15.70 -3.68
N PHE A 7 9.85 15.99 -2.67
CA PHE A 7 10.77 15.03 -2.08
C PHE A 7 10.03 13.93 -1.30
N ILE A 8 9.02 14.29 -0.51
CA ILE A 8 8.17 13.32 0.21
C ILE A 8 7.42 12.43 -0.77
N ILE A 9 6.85 13.01 -1.83
CA ILE A 9 6.20 12.28 -2.92
C ILE A 9 7.23 11.34 -3.54
N LEU A 10 8.43 11.80 -3.89
CA LEU A 10 9.48 10.98 -4.48
C LEU A 10 9.92 9.80 -3.59
N LEU A 11 9.96 9.99 -2.27
CA LEU A 11 10.22 8.89 -1.32
C LEU A 11 9.07 7.87 -1.32
N GLY A 12 7.82 8.34 -1.27
CA GLY A 12 6.63 7.49 -1.23
C GLY A 12 6.31 6.80 -2.56
N THR A 13 6.55 7.46 -3.70
CA THR A 13 6.18 7.00 -5.05
C THR A 13 7.36 6.41 -5.82
N GLY A 14 8.59 6.70 -5.42
CA GLY A 14 9.81 6.19 -6.06
C GLY A 14 10.50 5.15 -5.19
N VAL A 15 11.04 5.58 -4.04
CA VAL A 15 11.91 4.72 -3.20
C VAL A 15 11.17 3.52 -2.62
N ALA A 16 10.02 3.75 -1.97
CA ALA A 16 9.27 2.66 -1.33
C ALA A 16 8.78 1.59 -2.33
N PRO A 17 8.22 1.94 -3.50
CA PRO A 17 7.85 0.98 -4.56
C PRO A 17 9.04 0.21 -5.12
N ILE A 18 10.19 0.86 -5.36
CA ILE A 18 11.41 0.19 -5.86
C ILE A 18 11.93 -0.83 -4.84
N ILE A 19 12.06 -0.44 -3.56
CA ILE A 19 12.49 -1.36 -2.50
C ILE A 19 11.54 -2.56 -2.42
N THR A 20 10.25 -2.28 -2.49
CA THR A 20 9.20 -3.30 -2.41
C THR A 20 9.25 -4.26 -3.60
N LEU A 21 9.50 -3.75 -4.82
CA LEU A 21 9.72 -4.56 -6.02
C LEU A 21 10.98 -5.42 -5.91
N ILE A 22 12.12 -4.86 -5.46
CA ILE A 22 13.38 -5.60 -5.30
C ILE A 22 13.20 -6.78 -4.33
N ILE A 23 12.55 -6.53 -3.19
CA ILE A 23 12.28 -7.58 -2.20
C ILE A 23 11.39 -8.67 -2.81
N SER A 24 10.31 -8.28 -3.49
CA SER A 24 9.39 -9.21 -4.15
C SER A 24 10.08 -10.06 -5.22
N LEU A 25 10.86 -9.44 -6.12
CA LEU A 25 11.62 -10.16 -7.14
C LEU A 25 12.63 -11.14 -6.52
N ARG A 26 13.31 -10.74 -5.43
CA ARG A 26 14.28 -11.60 -4.76
C ARG A 26 13.62 -12.76 -4.00
N GLN A 27 12.46 -12.53 -3.39
CA GLN A 27 11.64 -13.61 -2.81
C GLN A 27 11.21 -14.61 -3.89
N ASN A 28 10.68 -14.11 -5.01
CA ASN A 28 10.26 -14.95 -6.14
C ASN A 28 11.43 -15.78 -6.71
N PHE A 29 12.62 -15.17 -6.85
CA PHE A 29 13.81 -15.88 -7.31
C PHE A 29 14.24 -17.00 -6.35
N LEU A 30 14.24 -16.73 -5.03
CA LEU A 30 14.61 -17.72 -4.02
C LEU A 30 13.59 -18.87 -3.96
N GLU A 31 12.30 -18.57 -4.09
CA GLU A 31 11.24 -19.59 -4.14
C GLU A 31 11.38 -20.48 -5.38
N LYS A 32 11.59 -19.89 -6.57
CA LYS A 32 11.85 -20.67 -7.80
C LYS A 32 13.10 -21.54 -7.66
N LYS A 33 14.18 -21.01 -7.08
CA LYS A 33 15.42 -21.77 -6.85
C LYS A 33 15.15 -22.96 -5.92
N LYS A 34 14.41 -22.73 -4.83
CA LYS A 34 14.03 -23.78 -3.87
C LYS A 34 13.15 -24.85 -4.51
N ASP A 35 12.13 -24.46 -5.28
CA ASP A 35 11.20 -25.41 -5.91
C ASP A 35 11.89 -26.27 -6.96
N LYS A 36 12.79 -25.68 -7.75
CA LYS A 36 13.65 -26.42 -8.69
C LYS A 36 14.49 -27.47 -7.95
N GLN A 37 15.10 -27.09 -6.83
CA GLN A 37 15.94 -27.99 -6.03
C GLN A 37 15.13 -29.09 -5.34
N LYS A 38 13.92 -28.78 -4.85
CA LYS A 38 13.00 -29.78 -4.30
C LYS A 38 12.53 -30.76 -5.37
N GLY A 39 12.27 -30.30 -6.60
CA GLY A 39 11.96 -31.18 -7.74
C GLY A 39 13.14 -32.08 -8.12
N GLU A 40 14.36 -31.54 -8.15
CA GLU A 40 15.59 -32.32 -8.37
C GLU A 40 15.80 -33.36 -7.26
N LEU A 41 15.58 -32.99 -5.99
CA LEU A 41 15.68 -33.88 -4.84
C LEU A 41 14.60 -34.98 -4.84
N ALA A 42 13.36 -34.66 -5.24
CA ALA A 42 12.26 -35.62 -5.33
C ALA A 42 12.47 -36.66 -6.45
N ASN A 43 13.14 -36.26 -7.54
CA ASN A 43 13.56 -37.16 -8.61
C ASN A 43 14.87 -37.90 -8.28
N TYR A 44 15.54 -37.53 -7.19
CA TYR A 44 16.78 -38.14 -6.73
C TYR A 44 16.49 -39.38 -5.90
N ASN A 45 16.45 -40.54 -6.55
CA ASN A 45 16.11 -41.82 -5.91
C ASN A 45 17.31 -42.38 -5.12
N PHE A 46 17.60 -41.79 -3.96
CA PHE A 46 18.70 -42.19 -3.07
C PHE A 46 18.58 -43.67 -2.63
N THR A 47 17.36 -44.19 -2.51
CA THR A 47 17.07 -45.59 -2.12
C THR A 47 17.32 -46.61 -3.23
N GLN A 48 17.22 -46.23 -4.52
CA GLN A 48 17.55 -47.13 -5.63
C GLN A 48 19.03 -47.05 -6.02
N ASN A 49 19.63 -45.87 -6.09
CA ASN A 49 21.06 -45.73 -6.44
C ASN A 49 22.00 -45.95 -5.25
N GLY A 50 21.55 -45.73 -4.01
CA GLY A 50 22.35 -45.93 -2.80
C GLY A 50 22.56 -47.40 -2.42
N ASN A 51 21.56 -48.26 -2.63
CA ASN A 51 21.68 -49.70 -2.35
C ASN A 51 22.49 -50.46 -3.40
N TYR A 52 22.48 -50.04 -4.67
CA TYR A 52 23.41 -50.57 -5.69
C TYR A 52 24.86 -50.17 -5.45
N ASN A 53 25.10 -49.04 -4.75
CA ASN A 53 26.44 -48.54 -4.47
C ASN A 53 26.99 -48.92 -3.10
N GLN A 54 26.29 -49.68 -2.24
CA GLN A 54 26.85 -50.13 -0.95
C GLN A 54 28.14 -50.96 -1.13
N MET A 55 28.33 -51.60 -2.30
CA MET A 55 29.59 -52.28 -2.66
C MET A 55 30.75 -51.29 -2.99
N ASN A 56 30.45 -50.03 -3.31
CA ASN A 56 31.40 -48.95 -3.63
C ASN A 56 31.55 -47.89 -2.53
N VAL A 57 30.77 -47.95 -1.43
CA VAL A 57 30.84 -46.99 -0.29
C VAL A 57 32.18 -47.07 0.48
N LEU A 58 33.00 -48.10 0.22
CA LEU A 58 34.40 -48.17 0.69
C LEU A 58 35.36 -47.25 -0.08
N ILE A 59 34.91 -46.61 -1.16
CA ILE A 59 35.74 -45.70 -1.97
C ILE A 59 35.50 -44.26 -1.48
N LYS A 60 36.58 -43.64 -1.01
CA LYS A 60 36.71 -42.20 -0.71
C LYS A 60 36.00 -41.36 -1.80
N ASN A 61 35.04 -40.53 -1.39
CA ASN A 61 34.23 -39.58 -2.20
C ASN A 61 33.13 -40.21 -3.07
N ASN A 62 31.97 -40.47 -2.45
CA ASN A 62 30.73 -40.77 -3.18
C ASN A 62 30.11 -39.47 -3.72
N THR A 63 30.32 -39.22 -5.01
CA THR A 63 29.82 -38.04 -5.74
C THR A 63 28.30 -37.86 -5.66
N GLU A 64 27.54 -38.97 -5.56
CA GLU A 64 26.08 -38.91 -5.47
C GLU A 64 25.61 -38.50 -4.07
N GLN A 65 26.36 -38.87 -3.03
CA GLN A 65 26.11 -38.41 -1.66
C GLN A 65 26.47 -36.92 -1.51
N GLU A 66 27.59 -36.50 -2.08
CA GLU A 66 27.99 -35.07 -2.11
C GLU A 66 26.94 -34.20 -2.83
N LYS A 67 26.41 -34.67 -3.96
CA LYS A 67 25.36 -33.96 -4.72
C LYS A 67 24.04 -33.87 -3.93
N TYR A 68 23.66 -34.92 -3.20
CA TYR A 68 22.48 -34.90 -2.33
C TYR A 68 22.61 -33.89 -1.19
N PHE A 69 23.72 -33.92 -0.44
CA PHE A 69 23.95 -32.97 0.65
C PHE A 69 24.11 -31.53 0.15
N LYS A 70 24.69 -31.34 -1.05
CA LYS A 70 24.76 -30.03 -1.70
C LYS A 70 23.35 -29.49 -2.00
N LEU A 71 22.44 -30.30 -2.53
CA LEU A 71 21.07 -29.88 -2.80
C LEU A 71 20.32 -29.52 -1.50
N LEU A 72 20.46 -30.31 -0.44
CA LEU A 72 19.87 -30.00 0.87
C LEU A 72 20.40 -28.67 1.43
N TYR A 73 21.72 -28.47 1.37
CA TYR A 73 22.35 -27.23 1.82
C TYR A 73 21.86 -26.01 1.02
N GLU A 74 21.70 -26.14 -0.29
CA GLU A 74 21.20 -25.04 -1.12
C GLU A 74 19.73 -24.69 -0.82
N ILE A 75 18.89 -25.69 -0.50
CA ILE A 75 17.50 -25.48 -0.04
C ILE A 75 17.50 -24.75 1.31
N GLU A 76 18.29 -25.21 2.28
CA GLU A 76 18.39 -24.59 3.61
C GLU A 76 18.88 -23.13 3.53
N MET A 77 19.91 -22.88 2.71
CA MET A 77 20.42 -21.52 2.46
C MET A 77 19.38 -20.62 1.76
N ALA A 78 18.55 -21.16 0.87
CA ALA A 78 17.45 -20.41 0.26
C ALA A 78 16.37 -20.06 1.29
N GLU A 79 16.01 -21.01 2.17
CA GLU A 79 15.04 -20.79 3.25
C GLU A 79 15.55 -19.76 4.28
N GLN A 80 16.82 -19.81 4.67
CA GLN A 80 17.43 -18.83 5.55
C GLN A 80 17.44 -17.42 4.94
N LYS A 81 17.78 -17.30 3.65
CA LYS A 81 17.73 -16.02 2.92
C LYS A 81 16.30 -15.49 2.82
N GLN A 82 15.32 -16.36 2.56
CA GLN A 82 13.90 -15.99 2.52
C GLN A 82 13.43 -15.52 3.91
N HIS A 83 13.84 -16.18 4.98
CA HIS A 83 13.54 -15.77 6.35
C HIS A 83 14.12 -14.39 6.70
N ASN A 84 15.35 -14.11 6.29
CA ASN A 84 15.99 -12.80 6.50
C ASN A 84 15.28 -11.68 5.71
N LEU A 85 14.89 -11.94 4.45
CA LEU A 85 14.10 -10.99 3.66
C LEU A 85 12.73 -10.73 4.31
N ASN A 86 12.08 -11.77 4.87
CA ASN A 86 10.82 -11.61 5.58
C ASN A 86 10.96 -10.75 6.85
N LYS A 87 12.08 -10.87 7.58
CA LYS A 87 12.38 -9.97 8.71
C LYS A 87 12.53 -8.52 8.28
N ILE A 88 13.19 -8.26 7.14
CA ILE A 88 13.35 -6.92 6.58
C ILE A 88 12.00 -6.36 6.14
N ALA A 89 11.21 -7.16 5.42
CA ALA A 89 9.85 -6.81 5.00
C ALA A 89 8.95 -6.42 6.19
N GLN A 90 9.01 -7.16 7.29
CA GLN A 90 8.27 -6.84 8.52
C GLN A 90 8.72 -5.52 9.16
N LYS A 91 10.01 -5.20 9.13
CA LYS A 91 10.49 -3.89 9.61
C LYS A 91 9.95 -2.75 8.74
N ILE A 92 9.97 -2.91 7.42
CA ILE A 92 9.43 -1.91 6.47
C ILE A 92 7.93 -1.68 6.74
N GLU A 93 7.16 -2.73 6.99
CA GLU A 93 5.75 -2.64 7.37
C GLU A 93 5.54 -1.78 8.64
N GLN A 94 6.38 -1.97 9.67
CA GLN A 94 6.31 -1.18 10.91
C GLN A 94 6.65 0.30 10.70
N TYR A 95 7.59 0.61 9.79
CA TYR A 95 7.98 1.98 9.50
C TYR A 95 6.95 2.73 8.65
N PHE A 96 6.05 2.03 7.96
CA PHE A 96 5.02 2.64 7.11
C PHE A 96 4.09 3.59 7.89
N ILE A 97 3.65 3.18 9.09
CA ILE A 97 2.79 4.02 9.94
C ILE A 97 3.54 5.26 10.43
N LYS A 98 4.81 5.08 10.81
CA LYS A 98 5.67 6.19 11.25
C LYS A 98 5.93 7.17 10.12
N PHE A 99 6.07 6.68 8.89
CA PHE A 99 6.22 7.51 7.70
C PHE A 99 4.99 8.40 7.47
N PHE A 100 3.77 7.88 7.58
CA PHE A 100 2.56 8.71 7.44
C PHE A 100 2.50 9.84 8.48
N ILE A 101 2.75 9.52 9.74
CA ILE A 101 2.77 10.53 10.83
C ILE A 101 3.84 11.59 10.55
N LEU A 102 5.02 11.17 10.09
CA LEU A 102 6.10 12.07 9.71
C LEU A 102 5.70 12.99 8.56
N VAL A 103 5.04 12.46 7.52
CA VAL A 103 4.55 13.25 6.38
C VAL A 103 3.53 14.31 6.83
N VAL A 104 2.55 13.91 7.66
CA VAL A 104 1.57 14.86 8.24
C VAL A 104 2.30 15.94 9.04
N PHE A 105 3.23 15.55 9.91
CA PHE A 105 3.96 16.47 10.77
C PHE A 105 4.80 17.48 9.98
N ILE A 106 5.53 17.03 8.94
CA ILE A 106 6.36 17.90 8.11
C ILE A 106 5.48 18.91 7.34
N ILE A 107 4.39 18.44 6.71
CA ILE A 107 3.50 19.31 5.93
C ILE A 107 2.78 20.31 6.86
N ALA A 108 2.30 19.85 8.01
CA ALA A 108 1.64 20.71 9.00
C ALA A 108 2.60 21.77 9.56
N SER A 109 3.80 21.37 9.98
CA SER A 109 4.81 22.30 10.52
C SER A 109 5.22 23.36 9.49
N LYS A 110 5.34 22.98 8.22
CA LYS A 110 5.60 23.91 7.12
C LYS A 110 4.44 24.91 6.93
N ASN A 111 3.20 24.43 6.87
CA ASN A 111 2.05 25.31 6.66
C ASN A 111 1.87 26.27 7.84
N LEU A 112 2.13 25.81 9.06
CA LEU A 112 2.16 26.65 10.26
C LEU A 112 3.29 27.68 10.19
N TYR A 113 4.50 27.30 9.77
CA TYR A 113 5.62 28.23 9.59
C TYR A 113 5.34 29.31 8.54
N LEU A 114 4.72 28.95 7.41
CA LEU A 114 4.36 29.92 6.36
C LEU A 114 3.29 30.90 6.87
N ASN A 115 2.26 30.43 7.56
CA ASN A 115 1.25 31.28 8.18
C ASN A 115 1.83 32.17 9.30
N TRP A 116 2.78 31.64 10.08
CA TRP A 116 3.48 32.39 11.12
C TRP A 116 4.31 33.53 10.52
N LYS A 117 4.98 33.27 9.40
CA LYS A 117 5.78 34.30 8.71
C LYS A 117 4.89 35.39 8.07
N SER A 118 3.63 35.10 7.76
CA SER A 118 2.74 36.03 7.05
C SER A 118 1.86 36.90 7.93
N HIS A 119 1.59 36.55 9.20
CA HIS A 119 0.69 37.33 10.08
C HIS A 119 1.16 37.38 11.55
N LEU A 120 1.23 38.59 12.11
CA LEU A 120 1.77 38.92 13.44
C LEU A 120 0.83 38.63 14.63
N ASN A 121 -0.46 38.36 14.42
CA ASN A 121 -1.42 38.16 15.52
C ASN A 121 -1.88 36.70 15.60
N LEU A 122 -1.49 35.98 16.65
CA LEU A 122 -1.81 34.56 16.84
C LEU A 122 -3.27 34.28 17.22
N PHE A 123 -3.94 35.24 17.86
CA PHE A 123 -5.29 35.06 18.41
C PHE A 123 -6.42 35.36 17.42
N GLU A 124 -6.20 36.20 16.40
CA GLU A 124 -7.14 36.40 15.28
C GLU A 124 -7.07 35.25 14.25
N ASN A 125 -6.13 34.30 14.43
CA ASN A 125 -5.69 33.38 13.39
C ASN A 125 -6.10 31.91 13.63
N SER A 126 -6.94 31.63 14.63
CA SER A 126 -7.34 30.26 14.98
C SER A 126 -8.00 29.52 13.82
N GLN A 127 -8.81 30.21 13.01
CA GLN A 127 -9.41 29.68 11.77
C GLN A 127 -8.35 29.36 10.71
N ASN A 128 -7.34 30.21 10.55
CA ASN A 128 -6.25 29.99 9.58
C ASN A 128 -5.29 28.87 10.01
N ILE A 129 -5.07 28.69 11.31
CA ILE A 129 -4.34 27.55 11.88
C ILE A 129 -5.10 26.26 11.59
N THR A 130 -6.40 26.25 11.87
CA THR A 130 -7.30 25.11 11.63
C THR A 130 -7.34 24.72 10.15
N LEU A 131 -7.47 25.71 9.26
CA LEU A 131 -7.41 25.52 7.80
C LEU A 131 -6.07 24.90 7.36
N SER A 132 -4.96 25.41 7.86
CA SER A 132 -3.62 24.89 7.54
C SER A 132 -3.41 23.44 7.99
N LEU A 133 -3.95 23.06 9.15
CA LEU A 133 -3.90 21.69 9.67
C LEU A 133 -4.74 20.72 8.82
N TYR A 134 -5.99 21.08 8.52
CA TYR A 134 -6.85 20.24 7.68
C TYR A 134 -6.31 20.08 6.26
N ASN A 135 -5.77 21.16 5.68
CA ASN A 135 -5.13 21.07 4.36
C ASN A 135 -3.87 20.20 4.41
N ALA A 136 -3.07 20.27 5.49
CA ALA A 136 -1.92 19.38 5.65
C ALA A 136 -2.34 17.91 5.75
N PHE A 137 -3.44 17.62 6.45
CA PHE A 137 -4.00 16.28 6.56
C PHE A 137 -4.47 15.74 5.19
N GLN A 138 -5.16 16.58 4.40
CA GLN A 138 -5.56 16.23 3.04
C GLN A 138 -4.35 16.01 2.11
N SER A 139 -3.32 16.86 2.19
CA SER A 139 -2.08 16.67 1.43
C SER A 139 -1.35 15.37 1.79
N ALA A 140 -1.33 14.98 3.06
CA ALA A 140 -0.79 13.67 3.46
C ALA A 140 -1.61 12.51 2.87
N GLY A 141 -2.94 12.66 2.82
CA GLY A 141 -3.82 11.74 2.08
C GLY A 141 -3.46 11.65 0.59
N GLN A 142 -3.16 12.78 -0.06
CA GLN A 142 -2.77 12.80 -1.48
C GLN A 142 -1.47 12.01 -1.72
N VAL A 143 -0.48 12.17 -0.82
CA VAL A 143 0.76 11.37 -0.85
C VAL A 143 0.45 9.88 -0.75
N MET A 144 -0.47 9.48 0.13
CA MET A 144 -0.89 8.08 0.25
C MET A 144 -1.57 7.58 -1.03
N ILE A 145 -2.43 8.38 -1.67
CA ILE A 145 -3.05 8.00 -2.95
C ILE A 145 -1.98 7.82 -4.05
N TYR A 146 -1.00 8.73 -4.16
CA TYR A 146 0.09 8.57 -5.11
C TYR A 146 0.92 7.31 -4.83
N MET A 147 1.16 7.00 -3.56
CA MET A 147 1.80 5.76 -3.18
C MET A 147 0.98 4.52 -3.59
N ILE A 148 -0.35 4.56 -3.47
CA ILE A 148 -1.24 3.49 -3.95
C ILE A 148 -1.08 3.26 -5.46
N PHE A 149 -1.00 4.32 -6.27
CA PHE A 149 -0.75 4.18 -7.71
C PHE A 149 0.59 3.47 -7.97
N SER A 150 1.66 3.89 -7.30
CA SER A 150 2.97 3.26 -7.48
C SER A 150 3.00 1.80 -7.00
N LEU A 151 2.37 1.48 -5.86
CA LEU A 151 2.27 0.10 -5.35
C LEU A 151 1.41 -0.78 -6.26
N SER A 152 0.36 -0.22 -6.87
CA SER A 152 -0.45 -0.90 -7.89
C SER A 152 0.39 -1.28 -9.10
N PHE A 153 1.23 -0.36 -9.58
CA PHE A 153 2.15 -0.62 -10.68
C PHE A 153 3.18 -1.71 -10.32
N VAL A 154 3.72 -1.69 -9.11
CA VAL A 154 4.62 -2.76 -8.61
C VAL A 154 3.90 -4.11 -8.57
N LEU A 155 2.65 -4.16 -8.08
CA LEU A 155 1.86 -5.39 -8.08
C LEU A 155 1.65 -5.91 -9.50
N ILE A 156 1.29 -5.02 -10.44
CA ILE A 156 1.14 -5.37 -11.86
C ILE A 156 2.45 -5.99 -12.40
N LEU A 157 3.60 -5.34 -12.19
CA LEU A 157 4.90 -5.87 -12.61
C LEU A 157 5.23 -7.21 -11.94
N SER A 158 4.92 -7.36 -10.65
CA SER A 158 5.15 -8.61 -9.90
C SER A 158 4.30 -9.76 -10.44
N LEU A 159 3.05 -9.48 -10.85
CA LEU A 159 2.14 -10.46 -11.44
C LEU A 159 2.61 -10.88 -12.84
N LEU A 160 3.11 -9.94 -13.64
CA LEU A 160 3.67 -10.22 -14.98
C LEU A 160 4.96 -11.04 -14.94
N THR A 161 5.77 -10.90 -13.87
CA THR A 161 7.05 -11.61 -13.71
C THR A 161 6.93 -12.97 -13.00
N SER A 162 5.77 -13.27 -12.40
CA SER A 162 5.49 -14.57 -11.81
C SER A 162 5.37 -15.63 -12.92
N SER A 163 6.27 -16.61 -12.92
CA SER A 163 6.28 -17.70 -13.92
C SER A 163 5.22 -18.77 -13.64
N SER A 164 4.37 -18.60 -12.63
CA SER A 164 3.18 -19.43 -12.49
C SER A 164 2.15 -18.97 -13.53
N ALA A 165 2.36 -19.37 -14.79
CA ALA A 165 1.42 -19.21 -15.90
C ALA A 165 0.14 -20.06 -15.71
N LYS A 166 -0.35 -20.19 -14.48
CA LYS A 166 -1.71 -20.66 -14.24
C LYS A 166 -2.57 -19.43 -14.07
N PHE A 167 -3.42 -19.21 -15.08
CA PHE A 167 -4.59 -18.35 -15.03
C PHE A 167 -5.42 -18.73 -13.78
N SER A 168 -5.05 -18.14 -12.65
CA SER A 168 -5.62 -18.45 -11.35
C SER A 168 -6.69 -17.41 -11.07
N PHE A 169 -7.85 -17.86 -10.60
CA PHE A 169 -8.93 -16.98 -10.14
C PHE A 169 -8.40 -15.92 -9.14
N ARG A 170 -7.38 -16.28 -8.35
CA ARG A 170 -6.69 -15.36 -7.44
C ARG A 170 -6.02 -14.19 -8.15
N ASN A 171 -5.38 -14.45 -9.29
CA ASN A 171 -4.68 -13.42 -10.06
C ASN A 171 -5.68 -12.48 -10.74
N ILE A 172 -6.75 -13.02 -11.35
CA ILE A 172 -7.82 -12.22 -11.96
C ILE A 172 -8.50 -11.33 -10.92
N SER A 173 -8.86 -11.88 -9.76
CA SER A 173 -9.46 -11.12 -8.67
C SER A 173 -8.56 -9.98 -8.20
N LEU A 174 -7.25 -10.22 -8.12
CA LEU A 174 -6.27 -9.21 -7.72
C LEU A 174 -6.10 -8.12 -8.78
N TRP A 175 -6.15 -8.45 -10.06
CA TRP A 175 -6.17 -7.50 -11.17
C TRP A 175 -7.41 -6.59 -11.13
N ILE A 176 -8.60 -7.17 -10.97
CA ILE A 176 -9.86 -6.41 -10.86
C ILE A 176 -9.81 -5.49 -9.63
N TYR A 177 -9.33 -6.01 -8.51
CA TYR A 177 -9.18 -5.23 -7.28
C TYR A 177 -8.26 -4.01 -7.46
N ILE A 178 -7.11 -4.19 -8.12
CA ILE A 178 -6.19 -3.09 -8.44
C ILE A 178 -6.87 -2.05 -9.35
N LEU A 179 -7.61 -2.48 -10.37
CA LEU A 179 -8.32 -1.57 -11.26
C LEU A 179 -9.35 -0.72 -10.50
N ILE A 180 -10.18 -1.35 -9.67
CA ILE A 180 -11.21 -0.65 -8.86
C ILE A 180 -10.57 0.40 -7.95
N ILE A 181 -9.47 0.06 -7.26
CA ILE A 181 -8.76 1.01 -6.39
C ILE A 181 -8.25 2.21 -7.20
N ASN A 182 -7.62 1.97 -8.35
CA ASN A 182 -7.03 3.05 -9.14
C ASN A 182 -8.10 3.97 -9.74
N ILE A 183 -9.22 3.42 -10.19
CA ILE A 183 -10.38 4.20 -10.60
C ILE A 183 -10.87 5.08 -9.44
N GLY A 184 -11.08 4.50 -8.25
CA GLY A 184 -11.48 5.24 -7.05
C GLY A 184 -10.50 6.35 -6.67
N ASN A 185 -9.19 6.09 -6.78
CA ASN A 185 -8.14 7.08 -6.53
C ASN A 185 -8.20 8.26 -7.51
N ILE A 186 -8.43 8.02 -8.80
CA ILE A 186 -8.56 9.09 -9.81
C ILE A 186 -9.74 10.00 -9.44
N TYR A 187 -10.90 9.42 -9.12
CA TYR A 187 -12.07 10.19 -8.73
C TYR A 187 -11.86 10.93 -7.40
N THR A 188 -11.18 10.32 -6.43
CA THR A 188 -10.84 10.95 -5.15
C THR A 188 -9.92 12.16 -5.34
N LEU A 189 -8.86 12.03 -6.15
CA LEU A 189 -7.97 13.16 -6.44
C LEU A 189 -8.70 14.28 -7.17
N THR A 190 -9.63 13.94 -8.05
CA THR A 190 -10.44 14.92 -8.78
C THR A 190 -11.35 15.69 -7.82
N LEU A 191 -12.07 14.99 -6.94
CA LEU A 191 -12.86 15.59 -5.87
C LEU A 191 -12.01 16.52 -4.99
N TRP A 192 -10.83 16.06 -4.57
CA TRP A 192 -9.96 16.81 -3.67
C TRP A 192 -9.29 18.03 -4.33
N LYS A 193 -9.22 18.07 -5.66
CA LYS A 193 -8.78 19.24 -6.40
C LYS A 193 -9.85 20.33 -6.42
N GLU A 194 -11.11 19.92 -6.51
CA GLU A 194 -12.28 20.82 -6.51
C GLU A 194 -12.63 21.29 -5.09
N LYS A 195 -12.51 20.40 -4.10
CA LYS A 195 -12.98 20.58 -2.73
C LYS A 195 -11.86 20.31 -1.72
N THR A 196 -11.45 21.33 -0.97
CA THR A 196 -10.36 21.23 0.01
C THR A 196 -10.90 21.15 1.43
N LEU A 197 -10.41 20.19 2.21
CA LEU A 197 -10.86 19.89 3.57
C LEU A 197 -10.90 21.13 4.46
N GLY A 198 -9.87 21.96 4.43
CA GLY A 198 -9.81 23.18 5.26
C GLY A 198 -10.87 24.22 4.90
N LYS A 199 -11.26 24.33 3.62
CA LYS A 199 -12.34 25.25 3.20
C LYS A 199 -13.72 24.70 3.56
N GLU A 200 -13.96 23.42 3.27
CA GLU A 200 -15.25 22.80 3.56
C GLU A 200 -15.56 22.78 5.08
N PHE A 201 -14.53 22.65 5.93
CA PHE A 201 -14.71 22.76 7.39
C PHE A 201 -15.11 24.17 7.85
N ILE A 202 -14.68 25.23 7.17
CA ILE A 202 -15.09 26.60 7.49
C ILE A 202 -16.51 26.88 7.00
N GLU A 203 -16.91 26.26 5.88
CA GLU A 203 -18.23 26.45 5.27
C GLU A 203 -19.35 25.67 5.97
N LEU A 204 -19.03 24.79 6.93
CA LEU A 204 -20.00 24.01 7.73
C LEU A 204 -21.12 24.87 8.34
N GLN A 205 -20.81 26.08 8.80
CA GLN A 205 -21.81 26.96 9.40
C GLN A 205 -22.89 27.39 8.39
N LYS A 206 -22.52 27.59 7.13
CA LYS A 206 -23.47 27.93 6.05
C LYS A 206 -24.35 26.74 5.69
N TYR A 207 -23.76 25.55 5.60
CA TYR A 207 -24.50 24.32 5.33
C TYR A 207 -25.46 23.93 6.46
N SER A 208 -25.06 24.16 7.70
CA SER A 208 -25.92 23.96 8.87
C SER A 208 -27.19 24.81 8.80
N GLN A 209 -27.06 26.10 8.44
CA GLN A 209 -28.22 27.00 8.29
C GLN A 209 -29.12 26.56 7.13
N GLN A 210 -28.55 26.09 6.02
CA GLN A 210 -29.34 25.59 4.88
C GLN A 210 -30.16 24.34 5.25
N ILE A 211 -29.59 23.40 6.02
CA ILE A 211 -30.32 22.21 6.49
C ILE A 211 -31.47 22.60 7.41
N GLU A 212 -31.23 23.55 8.32
CA GLU A 212 -32.23 24.02 9.29
C GLU A 212 -33.42 24.69 8.61
N HIS A 213 -33.17 25.44 7.53
CA HIS A 213 -34.21 26.17 6.81
C HIS A 213 -34.86 25.38 5.66
N SER A 214 -34.16 24.44 5.02
CA SER A 214 -34.71 23.59 3.96
C SER A 214 -33.84 22.33 3.75
N PRO A 215 -34.20 21.18 4.37
CA PRO A 215 -33.39 19.97 4.26
C PRO A 215 -33.52 19.36 2.86
N THR A 216 -32.54 19.63 2.01
CA THR A 216 -32.36 18.96 0.73
C THR A 216 -31.24 17.92 0.82
N LEU A 217 -31.32 16.87 0.00
CA LEU A 217 -30.28 15.83 -0.04
C LEU A 217 -28.90 16.43 -0.36
N ASN A 218 -28.85 17.46 -1.20
CA ASN A 218 -27.62 18.18 -1.54
C ASN A 218 -27.04 18.92 -0.32
N ALA A 219 -27.86 19.66 0.42
CA ALA A 219 -27.41 20.36 1.63
C ALA A 219 -26.87 19.38 2.70
N ILE A 220 -27.50 18.21 2.85
CA ILE A 220 -27.03 17.15 3.75
C ILE A 220 -25.68 16.59 3.29
N LEU A 221 -25.52 16.32 1.97
CA LEU A 221 -24.25 15.83 1.42
C LEU A 221 -23.12 16.85 1.55
N GLU A 222 -23.39 18.14 1.33
CA GLU A 222 -22.40 19.22 1.50
C GLU A 222 -21.99 19.39 2.96
N TYR A 223 -22.94 19.30 3.90
CA TYR A 223 -22.63 19.31 5.33
C TYR A 223 -21.78 18.11 5.77
N LEU A 224 -22.02 16.93 5.22
CA LEU A 224 -21.26 15.72 5.54
C LEU A 224 -19.89 15.64 4.82
N LEU A 225 -19.68 16.44 3.77
CA LEU A 225 -18.51 16.36 2.90
C LEU A 225 -17.16 16.43 3.63
N PRO A 226 -16.91 17.34 4.60
CA PRO A 226 -15.63 17.38 5.31
C PRO A 226 -15.33 16.07 6.05
N THR A 227 -16.37 15.47 6.65
CA THR A 227 -16.27 14.18 7.34
C THR A 227 -16.00 13.04 6.37
N LEU A 228 -16.65 13.06 5.20
CA LEU A 228 -16.43 12.08 4.15
C LEU A 228 -14.99 12.15 3.60
N ILE A 229 -14.44 13.35 3.41
CA ILE A 229 -13.03 13.53 2.99
C ILE A 229 -12.07 12.99 4.07
N LEU A 230 -12.32 13.24 5.37
CA LEU A 230 -11.53 12.64 6.46
C LEU A 230 -11.55 11.11 6.42
N LEU A 231 -12.73 10.52 6.23
CA LEU A 231 -12.89 9.07 6.11
C LEU A 231 -12.14 8.52 4.88
N GLN A 232 -12.13 9.23 3.76
CA GLN A 232 -11.36 8.85 2.58
C GLN A 232 -9.85 8.86 2.83
N ILE A 233 -9.33 9.85 3.58
CA ILE A 233 -7.90 9.89 3.94
C ILE A 233 -7.53 8.66 4.78
N CYS A 234 -8.36 8.32 5.77
CA CYS A 234 -8.19 7.11 6.57
C CYS A 234 -8.29 5.83 5.72
N ALA A 235 -9.22 5.78 4.77
CA ALA A 235 -9.38 4.66 3.87
C ALA A 235 -8.15 4.47 2.95
N ALA A 236 -7.61 5.56 2.40
CA ALA A 236 -6.40 5.55 1.59
C ALA A 236 -5.21 4.97 2.38
N PHE A 237 -5.07 5.34 3.65
CA PHE A 237 -4.02 4.78 4.50
C PHE A 237 -4.17 3.27 4.70
N ILE A 238 -5.39 2.77 4.97
CA ILE A 238 -5.65 1.34 5.14
C ILE A 238 -5.33 0.57 3.84
N VAL A 239 -5.75 1.11 2.69
CA VAL A 239 -5.51 0.50 1.37
C VAL A 239 -4.01 0.49 1.02
N ALA A 240 -3.30 1.60 1.22
CA ALA A 240 -1.86 1.68 0.94
C ALA A 240 -1.06 0.69 1.79
N ASN A 241 -1.39 0.58 3.08
CA ASN A 241 -0.79 -0.40 3.98
C ASN A 241 -1.10 -1.83 3.53
N HIS A 242 -2.34 -2.11 3.11
CA HIS A 242 -2.73 -3.42 2.61
C HIS A 242 -1.95 -3.82 1.34
N LEU A 243 -1.82 -2.92 0.37
CA LEU A 243 -1.06 -3.19 -0.86
C LEU A 243 0.43 -3.43 -0.55
N THR A 244 1.00 -2.64 0.36
CA THR A 244 2.38 -2.84 0.83
C THR A 244 2.57 -4.24 1.42
N LYS A 245 1.66 -4.68 2.28
CA LYS A 245 1.68 -6.03 2.88
C LYS A 245 1.49 -7.16 1.87
N LEU A 246 0.62 -6.94 0.86
CA LEU A 246 0.42 -7.90 -0.22
C LEU A 246 1.71 -8.14 -0.99
N ILE A 247 2.49 -7.10 -1.28
CA ILE A 247 3.74 -7.24 -2.04
C ILE A 247 4.85 -7.85 -1.18
N LEU A 248 4.99 -7.43 0.08
CA LEU A 248 6.17 -7.72 0.89
C LEU A 248 6.12 -9.06 1.64
N VAL A 249 4.95 -9.49 2.11
CA VAL A 249 4.86 -10.56 3.12
C VAL A 249 3.97 -11.72 2.66
N HIS A 250 3.21 -11.56 1.57
CA HIS A 250 2.28 -12.58 1.04
C HIS A 250 1.40 -13.23 2.14
N LYS A 251 1.10 -12.48 3.22
CA LYS A 251 0.46 -13.02 4.42
C LYS A 251 -1.02 -13.33 4.18
N VAL A 252 -1.48 -14.45 4.72
CA VAL A 252 -2.90 -14.74 4.86
C VAL A 252 -3.48 -13.82 5.94
N TYR A 253 -4.37 -12.92 5.53
CA TYR A 253 -4.99 -11.96 6.44
C TYR A 253 -6.02 -12.61 7.35
N SER A 254 -6.10 -12.12 8.59
CA SER A 254 -7.23 -12.42 9.47
C SER A 254 -8.55 -11.92 8.86
N PRO A 255 -9.70 -12.57 9.15
CA PRO A 255 -11.00 -12.16 8.60
C PRO A 255 -11.35 -10.69 8.87
N LYS A 256 -11.00 -10.19 10.06
CA LYS A 256 -11.18 -8.78 10.46
C LYS A 256 -10.42 -7.82 9.55
N THR A 257 -9.18 -8.15 9.20
CA THR A 257 -8.35 -7.30 8.32
C THR A 257 -8.91 -7.25 6.92
N LYS A 258 -9.37 -8.40 6.38
CA LYS A 258 -10.02 -8.47 5.06
C LYS A 258 -11.26 -7.59 5.00
N ARG A 259 -12.11 -7.63 6.03
CA ARG A 259 -13.30 -6.78 6.13
C ARG A 259 -12.95 -5.30 6.16
N ASN A 260 -11.97 -4.89 6.95
CA ASN A 260 -11.56 -3.48 7.04
C ASN A 260 -11.03 -2.95 5.70
N VAL A 261 -10.26 -3.76 4.98
CA VAL A 261 -9.76 -3.42 3.64
C VAL A 261 -10.92 -3.31 2.64
N LEU A 262 -11.88 -4.23 2.68
CA LEU A 262 -13.06 -4.18 1.82
C LEU A 262 -13.87 -2.89 2.07
N ILE A 263 -14.19 -2.60 3.33
CA ILE A 263 -14.92 -1.38 3.71
C ILE A 263 -14.15 -0.13 3.25
N SER A 264 -12.84 -0.09 3.47
CA SER A 264 -12.00 1.04 3.06
C SER A 264 -11.99 1.22 1.54
N THR A 265 -11.92 0.12 0.79
CA THR A 265 -11.95 0.15 -0.68
C THR A 265 -13.30 0.65 -1.18
N ILE A 266 -14.41 0.19 -0.57
CA ILE A 266 -15.76 0.67 -0.89
C ILE A 266 -15.85 2.17 -0.64
N PHE A 267 -15.43 2.66 0.53
CA PHE A 267 -15.46 4.08 0.87
C PHE A 267 -14.63 4.94 -0.09
N LEU A 268 -13.46 4.46 -0.50
CA LEU A 268 -12.57 5.18 -1.40
C LEU A 268 -13.22 5.38 -2.79
N VAL A 269 -14.05 4.42 -3.23
CA VAL A 269 -14.76 4.47 -4.52
C VAL A 269 -16.12 5.16 -4.42
N SER A 270 -16.90 4.91 -3.36
CA SER A 270 -18.29 5.34 -3.25
C SER A 270 -18.43 6.83 -2.95
N VAL A 271 -17.60 7.38 -2.06
CA VAL A 271 -17.67 8.80 -1.66
C VAL A 271 -17.55 9.77 -2.84
N PRO A 272 -16.52 9.68 -3.71
CA PRO A 272 -16.40 10.62 -4.82
C PRO A 272 -17.46 10.37 -5.90
N PHE A 273 -17.99 9.15 -6.00
CA PHE A 273 -19.06 8.81 -6.92
C PHE A 273 -20.40 9.40 -6.49
N ILE A 274 -20.77 9.23 -5.21
CA ILE A 274 -21.98 9.82 -4.62
C ILE A 274 -21.91 11.35 -4.76
N TYR A 275 -20.77 11.96 -4.44
CA TYR A 275 -20.63 13.40 -4.55
C TYR A 275 -20.79 13.91 -5.98
N ARG A 276 -20.11 13.29 -6.96
CA ARG A 276 -20.25 13.70 -8.36
C ARG A 276 -21.66 13.51 -8.90
N TYR A 277 -22.29 12.39 -8.60
CA TYR A 277 -23.59 12.04 -9.17
C TYR A 277 -24.74 12.86 -8.56
N PHE A 278 -24.69 13.15 -7.25
CA PHE A 278 -25.80 13.82 -6.57
C PHE A 278 -25.60 15.33 -6.37
N VAL A 279 -24.36 15.84 -6.40
CA VAL A 279 -24.07 17.26 -6.12
C VAL A 279 -23.61 18.03 -7.37
N VAL A 280 -22.83 17.41 -8.26
CA VAL A 280 -22.24 18.10 -9.43
C VAL A 280 -23.10 17.95 -10.69
N SER A 281 -23.85 16.86 -10.83
CA SER A 281 -24.80 16.64 -11.92
C SER A 281 -26.24 16.88 -11.45
N PRO A 282 -26.83 18.07 -11.67
CA PRO A 282 -28.29 18.24 -11.64
C PRO A 282 -28.96 17.58 -12.85
#